data_AF-M8DHF4-F1
#
_entry.id   AF-M8DHF4-F1
#
_cell.length_a   1.000
_cell.length_b   1.000
_cell.length_c   1.000
_cell.angle_alpha   90.00
_cell.angle_beta   90.00
_cell.angle_gamma   90.00
#
_symmetry.space_group_name_H-M   'P 1'
#
loop_
_entity.id
_entity.type
_entity.pdbx_description
1 polymer ?
#
loop_
_entity_poly.entity_id
_entity_poly.type
_entity_poly.pdbx_seq_one_letter_code
_entity_poly.pdbx_strand_id
1 'polypeptide(L)' 'MGKGLLIIAHGSRVEETKDVVTMVVEKIKSLKNTKDVKVGFMEFNELDI' A
#
# COMPACT_ATOMS: atom_id res chain seq x y z
N MET A 1 16.63 -15.38 -3.35
CA MET A 1 15.91 -14.69 -2.26
C MET A 1 15.10 -13.55 -2.86
N GLY A 2 13.77 -13.54 -2.64
CA GLY A 2 12.91 -12.44 -3.07
C GLY A 2 12.95 -11.28 -2.08
N LYS A 3 12.75 -10.04 -2.54
CA LYS A 3 12.58 -8.86 -1.69
C LYS A 3 11.08 -8.54 -1.60
N GLY A 4 10.59 -8.38 -0.38
CA GLY A 4 9.24 -7.89 -0.10
C GLY A 4 9.24 -6.42 0.29
N LEU A 5 8.12 -5.74 0.09
CA LEU A 5 7.91 -4.33 0.43
C LEU A 5 6.56 -4.18 1.16
N LEU A 6 6.60 -3.65 2.37
CA LEU A 6 5.41 -3.25 3.12
C LEU A 6 5.31 -1.73 3.08
N ILE A 7 4.16 -1.24 2.63
CA ILE A 7 3.83 0.20 2.61
C ILE A 7 2.90 0.47 3.78
N ILE A 8 3.30 1.35 4.69
CA ILE A 8 2.45 1.79 5.81
C ILE A 8 1.98 3.20 5.53
N ALA A 9 0.66 3.35 5.40
CA ALA A 9 0.01 4.64 5.31
C ALA A 9 -0.63 4.97 6.66
N HIS A 10 -0.63 6.25 7.03
CA HIS A 10 -1.37 6.71 8.22
C HIS A 10 -2.87 6.35 8.11
N GLY A 11 -3.41 6.43 6.90
CA GLY A 11 -4.85 6.42 6.69
C GLY A 11 -5.43 7.82 6.86
N SER A 12 -6.58 8.05 6.24
CA SER A 12 -7.30 9.32 6.24
C SER A 12 -8.78 9.03 6.34
N ARG A 13 -9.55 9.96 6.90
CA ARG A 13 -11.02 9.88 6.93
C ARG A 13 -11.66 10.20 5.58
N VAL A 14 -10.87 10.71 4.63
CA VAL A 14 -11.32 10.97 3.25
C VAL A 14 -11.18 9.68 2.44
N GLU A 15 -12.29 9.15 1.95
CA GLU A 15 -12.34 7.85 1.23
C GLU A 15 -11.40 7.80 0.02
N GLU A 16 -11.29 8.90 -0.73
CA GLU A 16 -10.42 9.04 -1.92
C GLU A 16 -8.94 8.74 -1.62
N THR A 17 -8.52 8.86 -0.35
CA THR A 17 -7.14 8.56 0.05
C THR A 17 -6.81 7.08 -0.14
N LYS A 18 -7.80 6.19 0.01
CA LYS A 18 -7.61 4.75 -0.21
C LYS A 18 -7.27 4.45 -1.67
N ASP A 19 -7.91 5.16 -2.60
CA ASP A 19 -7.69 5.00 -4.04
C ASP A 19 -6.28 5.46 -4.43
N VAL A 20 -5.83 6.60 -3.90
CA VAL A 20 -4.47 7.11 -4.12
C VAL A 20 -3.42 6.10 -3.63
N VAL A 21 -3.59 5.57 -2.42
CA VAL A 21 -2.67 4.57 -1.86
C VAL A 21 -2.66 3.30 -2.72
N THR A 22 -3.82 2.85 -3.19
CA THR A 22 -3.95 1.69 -4.08
C THR A 22 -3.24 1.92 -5.42
N MET A 23 -3.38 3.10 -6.02
CA MET A 23 -2.68 3.48 -7.25
C MET A 23 -1.16 3.46 -7.09
N VAL A 24 -0.64 3.92 -5.95
CA VAL A 24 0.79 3.89 -5.65
C VAL A 24 1.29 2.45 -5.53
N VAL A 25 0.56 1.58 -4.82
CA VAL A 25 0.87 0.14 -4.69
C VAL A 25 0.94 -0.53 -6.06
N GLU A 26 -0.06 -0.32 -6.92
CA GLU A 26 -0.09 -0.91 -8.27
C GLU A 26 1.07 -0.42 -9.14
N LYS A 27 1.40 0.88 -9.04
CA LYS A 27 2.57 1.43 -9.73
C LYS A 27 3.87 0.78 -9.26
N ILE A 28 4.02 0.50 -7.97
CA ILE A 28 5.21 -0.16 -7.43
C ILE A 28 5.28 -1.63 -7.84
N LYS A 29 4.16 -2.36 -7.84
CA LYS A 29 4.08 -3.74 -8.35
C LYS A 29 4.47 -3.83 -9.83
N SER A 30 4.16 -2.79 -10.62
CA SER A 30 4.56 -2.72 -12.03
C SER A 30 6.09 -2.63 -12.24
N LEU A 31 6.83 -2.18 -11.21
CA LEU A 31 8.30 -2.20 -11.22
C LEU A 31 8.74 -3.64 -10.95
N LYS A 32 9.25 -4.33 -11.99
CA LYS A 32 9.62 -5.78 -12.04
C LYS A 32 10.49 -6.32 -10.89
N ASN A 33 10.99 -5.46 -10.00
CA ASN A 33 11.90 -5.77 -8.91
C ASN A 33 11.22 -6.09 -7.58
N THR A 34 9.89 -5.88 -7.45
CA THR A 34 9.18 -6.07 -6.18
C THR A 34 7.97 -6.98 -6.40
N LYS A 35 8.14 -8.28 -6.13
CA LYS A 35 7.10 -9.29 -6.37
C LYS A 35 6.08 -9.41 -5.23
N ASP A 36 6.43 -8.94 -4.03
CA ASP A 36 5.61 -9.06 -2.83
C ASP A 36 5.44 -7.67 -2.20
N VAL A 37 4.38 -6.96 -2.62
CA VAL A 37 4.04 -5.61 -2.14
C VAL A 37 2.72 -5.68 -1.38
N LYS A 38 2.75 -5.32 -0.09
CA LYS A 38 1.57 -5.22 0.77
C LYS A 38 1.39 -3.79 1.25
N VAL A 39 0.15 -3.47 1.63
CA VAL A 39 -0.21 -2.17 2.21
C VAL A 39 -0.95 -2.40 3.52
N GLY A 40 -0.61 -1.59 4.53
CA GLY A 40 -1.33 -1.49 5.80
C GLY A 40 -1.66 -0.04 6.11
N PHE A 41 -2.70 0.18 6.92
CA PHE A 41 -3.13 1.49 7.38
C PHE A 41 -3.09 1.56 8.90
N MET A 42 -2.73 2.73 9.45
CA MET A 42 -2.57 2.88 10.91
C MET A 42 -3.87 3.22 11.65
N GLU A 43 -4.82 3.95 11.04
CA GLU A 43 -5.96 4.49 11.81
C GLU A 43 -7.32 4.54 11.09
N PHE A 44 -7.40 4.59 9.76
CA PHE A 44 -8.68 4.84 9.06
C PHE A 44 -9.03 3.91 7.88
N ASN A 45 -8.22 3.81 6.82
CA ASN A 45 -8.67 3.16 5.56
C ASN A 45 -8.20 1.69 5.39
N GLU A 46 -8.39 0.88 6.43
CA GLU A 46 -7.81 -0.46 6.73
C GLU A 46 -7.71 -1.46 5.56
N LEU A 47 -6.58 -2.15 5.36
CA LEU A 47 -6.09 -3.29 6.15
C LEU A 47 -5.22 -2.97 7.37
N ASP A 48 -5.60 -3.55 8.51
CA ASP A 48 -4.85 -3.55 9.77
C ASP A 48 -3.83 -4.71 9.82
N ILE A 49 -2.65 -4.46 10.40
CA ILE A 49 -1.46 -5.36 10.40
C ILE A 49 -1.49 -6.36 11.55
#